data_AF-A0A537VNL6-F1
#
_entry.id   AF-A0A537VNL6-F1
#
_cell.length_a   1.000
_cell.length_b   1.000
_cell.length_c   1.000
_cell.angle_alpha   90.00
_cell.angle_beta   90.00
_cell.angle_gamma   90.00
#
_symmetry.space_group_name_H-M   'P 1'
#
loop_
_entity.id
_entity.type
_entity.pdbx_description
1 polymer ?
#
loop_
_entity_poly.entity_id
_entity_poly.type
_entity_poly.pdbx_seq_one_letter_code
_entity_poly.pdbx_strand_id
1 'polypeptide(L)' 'MPKTNEEVEELFFEWSDLLLISGGDPFRARSYEKAARAVGAYPKDVASLDEKALLTIPAVGKNMAQRIREYVDRGTMHEL' A
#
# COMPACT_ATOMS: atom_id res chain seq x y z
N MET A 1 10.67 4.08 -10.87
CA MET A 1 9.78 4.87 -9.98
C MET A 1 10.57 5.21 -8.73
N PRO A 2 10.06 5.97 -7.74
CA PRO A 2 10.74 6.10 -6.45
C PRO A 2 10.88 4.71 -5.83
N LYS A 3 12.05 4.39 -5.23
CA LYS A 3 12.33 3.06 -4.69
C LYS A 3 11.27 2.61 -3.68
N THR A 4 10.82 3.52 -2.80
CA THR A 4 9.80 3.20 -1.79
C THR A 4 8.42 2.98 -2.39
N ASN A 5 8.08 3.60 -3.53
CA ASN A 5 6.81 3.33 -4.21
C ASN A 5 6.79 1.91 -4.76
N GLU A 6 7.90 1.46 -5.36
CA GLU A 6 8.05 0.09 -5.87
C GLU A 6 7.95 -0.92 -4.72
N GLU A 7 8.65 -0.69 -3.61
CA GLU A 7 8.59 -1.56 -2.42
C GLU A 7 7.17 -1.67 -1.84
N VAL A 8 6.45 -0.54 -1.73
CA VAL A 8 5.07 -0.52 -1.22
C VAL A 8 4.10 -1.17 -2.21
N GLU A 9 4.29 -0.96 -3.51
CA GLU A 9 3.50 -1.61 -4.55
C GLU A 9 3.63 -3.14 -4.45
N GLU A 10 4.85 -3.66 -4.36
CA GLU A 10 5.13 -5.09 -4.21
C GLU A 10 4.47 -5.68 -2.96
N LEU A 11 4.62 -5.03 -1.79
CA LEU A 11 4.00 -5.47 -0.53
C LEU A 11 2.48 -5.53 -0.61
N PHE A 12 1.84 -4.54 -1.24
CA PHE A 12 0.38 -4.51 -1.35
C PHE A 12 -0.12 -5.58 -2.34
N PHE A 13 0.62 -5.85 -3.41
CA PHE A 13 0.30 -6.96 -4.30
C PHE A 13 0.42 -8.31 -3.57
N GLU A 14 1.49 -8.51 -2.81
CA GLU A 14 1.68 -9.73 -2.02
C GLU A 14 0.50 -9.97 -1.06
N TRP A 15 0.01 -8.94 -0.38
CA TRP A 15 -1.18 -9.06 0.47
C TRP A 15 -2.48 -9.31 -0.29
N SER A 16 -2.63 -8.70 -1.47
CA SER A 16 -3.77 -9.02 -2.33
C SER A 16 -3.77 -10.50 -2.68
N ASP A 17 -2.62 -11.03 -3.10
CA ASP A 17 -2.47 -12.43 -3.48
C ASP A 17 -2.66 -13.37 -2.29
N LEU A 18 -2.08 -13.05 -1.13
CA LEU A 18 -2.25 -13.84 0.10
C LEU A 18 -3.70 -13.90 0.55
N LEU A 19 -4.45 -12.79 0.47
CA LEU A 19 -5.88 -12.76 0.77
C LEU A 19 -6.68 -13.62 -0.21
N LEU A 20 -6.33 -13.64 -1.49
CA LEU A 20 -6.99 -14.50 -2.48
C LEU A 20 -6.67 -15.98 -2.25
N ILE A 21 -5.41 -16.32 -1.99
CA ILE A 21 -4.94 -17.70 -1.77
C ILE A 21 -5.54 -18.28 -0.49
N SER A 22 -5.61 -17.49 0.58
CA SER A 22 -6.17 -17.92 1.87
C SER A 22 -7.70 -18.02 1.90
N GLY A 23 -8.39 -17.64 0.81
CA GLY A 23 -9.84 -17.57 0.78
C GLY A 23 -10.40 -16.44 1.67
N GLY A 24 -9.59 -15.42 1.95
CA GLY A 24 -9.99 -14.22 2.67
C GLY A 24 -10.96 -13.34 1.87
N ASP A 25 -11.21 -12.14 2.38
CA ASP A 25 -12.18 -11.22 1.77
C ASP A 25 -11.73 -10.73 0.37
N PRO A 26 -12.43 -11.11 -0.72
CA PRO A 26 -12.06 -10.72 -2.08
C PRO A 26 -12.17 -9.22 -2.34
N PHE A 27 -13.02 -8.51 -1.60
CA PHE A 27 -13.11 -7.06 -1.70
C PHE A 27 -11.87 -6.38 -1.10
N ARG A 28 -11.35 -6.90 0.00
CA ARG A 28 -10.09 -6.42 0.58
C ARG A 28 -8.91 -6.70 -0.34
N ALA A 29 -8.82 -7.90 -0.91
CA ALA A 29 -7.78 -8.22 -1.89
C ALA A 29 -7.76 -7.22 -3.05
N ARG A 30 -8.91 -7.01 -3.70
CA ARG A 30 -9.04 -6.01 -4.79
C ARG A 30 -8.72 -4.58 -4.35
N SER A 31 -8.94 -4.25 -3.08
CA SER A 31 -8.60 -2.93 -2.55
C SER A 31 -7.08 -2.76 -2.45
N TYR A 32 -6.37 -3.77 -1.96
CA TYR A 32 -4.91 -3.79 -1.93
C TYR A 32 -4.30 -3.76 -3.33
N GLU A 33 -4.81 -4.56 -4.27
CA GLU A 33 -4.37 -4.55 -5.67
C GLU A 33 -4.50 -3.14 -6.30
N LYS A 34 -5.63 -2.46 -6.08
CA LYS A 34 -5.86 -1.10 -6.60
C LYS A 34 -4.92 -0.09 -5.96
N ALA A 35 -4.71 -0.18 -4.66
CA ALA A 35 -3.81 0.70 -3.94
C ALA A 35 -2.35 0.48 -4.35
N ALA A 36 -1.93 -0.78 -4.58
CA ALA A 36 -0.61 -1.12 -5.08
C ALA A 36 -0.30 -0.36 -6.39
N ARG A 37 -1.17 -0.52 -7.39
CA ARG A 37 -1.05 0.17 -8.69
C ARG A 37 -1.04 1.69 -8.54
N ALA A 38 -1.89 2.24 -7.67
CA ALA A 38 -1.98 3.67 -7.47
C ALA A 38 -0.73 4.25 -6.81
N VAL A 39 -0.14 3.54 -5.85
CA VAL A 39 1.10 3.92 -5.17
C VAL A 39 2.29 3.81 -6.13
N GLY A 40 2.44 2.69 -6.84
CA GLY A 40 3.51 2.49 -7.82
C GLY A 40 3.53 3.57 -8.91
N ALA A 41 2.34 3.92 -9.42
CA ALA A 41 2.17 4.97 -10.42
C ALA A 41 2.21 6.41 -9.86
N TYR A 42 2.30 6.59 -8.54
CA TYR A 42 2.26 7.93 -7.94
C TYR A 42 3.57 8.70 -8.24
N PRO A 43 3.50 9.96 -8.73
CA PRO A 43 4.69 10.66 -9.24
C PRO A 43 5.66 11.14 -8.15
N LYS A 44 5.22 11.24 -6.90
CA LYS A 44 6.09 11.61 -5.77
C LYS A 44 6.44 10.37 -4.98
N ASP A 45 7.60 10.42 -4.33
CA ASP A 45 8.01 9.38 -3.38
C ASP A 45 7.06 9.36 -2.17
N VAL A 46 6.42 8.22 -1.92
CA VAL A 46 5.50 8.05 -0.78
C VAL A 46 6.21 8.19 0.57
N ALA A 47 7.53 7.99 0.63
CA ALA A 47 8.33 8.26 1.83
C ALA A 47 8.28 9.73 2.26
N SER A 48 8.10 10.63 1.29
CA SER A 48 8.03 12.08 1.53
C SER A 48 6.65 12.58 1.96
N LEU A 49 5.64 11.70 1.98
CA LEU A 49 4.26 12.06 2.23
C LEU A 49 3.86 11.78 3.68
N ASP A 50 3.06 12.68 4.24
CA ASP A 50 2.35 12.44 5.50
C ASP A 50 1.06 11.64 5.26
N GLU A 51 0.41 11.18 6.33
CA GLU A 51 -0.83 10.38 6.23
C GLU A 51 -1.94 11.12 5.45
N LYS A 52 -2.02 12.45 5.58
CA LYS A 52 -3.02 13.26 4.86
C LYS A 52 -2.76 13.28 3.37
N ALA A 53 -1.50 13.45 2.95
CA ALA A 53 -1.12 13.42 1.55
C ALA A 53 -1.30 12.02 0.95
N LEU A 54 -1.01 10.95 1.71
CA LEU A 54 -1.25 9.57 1.26
C LEU A 54 -2.73 9.30 0.98
N LEU A 55 -3.65 9.85 1.78
CA LEU A 55 -5.09 9.75 1.55
C LEU A 55 -5.57 10.44 0.26
N THR A 56 -4.73 11.25 -0.39
CA THR A 56 -5.06 11.84 -1.70
C THR A 56 -4.76 10.91 -2.87
N ILE A 57 -4.01 9.83 -2.64
CA ILE A 57 -3.72 8.81 -3.65
C ILE A 57 -5.01 8.00 -3.89
N PRO A 58 -5.48 7.87 -5.14
CA PRO A 58 -6.66 7.06 -5.44
C PRO A 58 -6.56 5.64 -4.88
N ALA A 59 -7.66 5.12 -4.36
CA ALA A 59 -7.76 3.80 -3.73
C ALA A 59 -6.95 3.59 -2.42
N VAL A 60 -6.19 4.58 -1.94
CA VAL A 60 -5.50 4.51 -0.64
C VAL A 60 -6.43 4.99 0.47
N GLY A 61 -6.92 4.04 1.27
CA GLY A 61 -7.71 4.33 2.47
C GLY A 61 -6.86 4.58 3.72
N LYS A 62 -7.49 4.99 4.83
CA LYS A 62 -6.82 5.30 6.10
C LYS A 62 -5.91 4.18 6.60
N ASN A 63 -6.36 2.93 6.57
CA ASN A 63 -5.55 1.80 7.02
C ASN A 63 -4.29 1.61 6.16
N MET A 64 -4.42 1.75 4.84
CA MET A 64 -3.28 1.66 3.92
C MET A 64 -2.30 2.81 4.14
N ALA A 65 -2.80 4.04 4.26
CA ALA A 65 -1.97 5.21 4.53
C ALA A 65 -1.16 5.05 5.83
N GLN A 66 -1.79 4.55 6.90
CA GLN A 66 -1.11 4.26 8.16
C GLN A 66 -0.01 3.21 7.98
N ARG A 67 -0.29 2.12 7.29
CA ARG A 67 0.72 1.07 7.11
C ARG A 67 1.87 1.49 6.18
N ILE A 68 1.62 2.37 5.20
CA ILE A 68 2.70 2.98 4.40
C ILE A 68 3.60 3.82 5.32
N ARG A 69 3.01 4.62 6.22
CA ARG A 69 3.78 5.38 7.21
C ARG A 69 4.57 4.47 8.14
N GLU A 70 3.99 3.38 8.61
CA GLU A 70 4.70 2.38 9.41
C GLU A 70 5.88 1.77 8.66
N TYR A 71 5.68 1.40 7.39
CA TYR A 71 6.76 0.88 6.55
C TYR A 71 7.89 1.89 6.38
N VAL A 72 7.57 3.14 6.07
CA VAL A 72 8.56 4.22 5.90
C VAL A 72 9.33 4.48 7.19
N ASP A 73 8.64 4.48 8.34
CA ASP A 73 9.23 4.84 9.62
C ASP A 73 10.03 3.69 10.27
N ARG A 74 9.65 2.44 10.00
CA ARG A 74 10.21 1.25 10.69
C ARG A 74 10.90 0.26 9.76
N GLY A 75 10.82 0.47 8.45
CA GLY A 75 11.29 -0.49 7.43
C GLY A 75 10.51 -1.80 7.39
N THR A 76 9.41 -1.91 8.14
CA THR A 76 8.62 -3.15 8.25
C THR A 76 7.13 -2.82 8.24
N MET A 77 6.38 -3.66 7.55
CA MET A 77 4.92 -3.63 7.52
C MET A 77 4.45 -4.85 8.30
N HIS A 78 3.84 -4.67 9.47
CA HIS A 78 3.35 -5.81 10.24
C HIS A 78 2.06 -6.34 9.61
N GLU A 79 2.00 -7.64 9.35
CA GLU A 79 0.77 -8.30 8.95
C GLU A 79 -0.28 -8.19 10.08
N LEU A 80 -1.57 -8.16 9.71
CA LEU A 80 -2.70 -8.06 10.65
C LEU A 80 -2.98 -9.41 11.31
#